data_AF-R4WIX6-F1
#
_entry.id   AF-R4WIX6-F1
#
_cell.length_a   1.000
_cell.length_b   1.000
_cell.length_c   1.000
_cell.angle_alpha   90.00
_cell.angle_beta   90.00
_cell.angle_gamma   90.00
#
_symmetry.space_group_name_H-M   'P 1'
#
loop_
_entity.id
_entity.type
_entity.pdbx_description
1 polymer ?
#
loop_
_entity_poly.entity_id
_entity_poly.type
_entity_poly.pdbx_seq_one_letter_code
_entity_poly.pdbx_strand_id
1 'polypeptide(L)'
;MRTLLILALVAFIGVAVEGKKFSQCALVKELLKHGIPKNEMANWICLIEHESGYNTKATHRNTDGSIDYGLFQVINMFRFYL
;
A
#
# COMPACT_ATOMS: atom_id res chain seq x y z
N MET A 1 -12.84 28.00 18.71
CA MET A 1 -12.44 28.18 17.30
C MET A 1 -11.28 27.27 16.90
N ARG A 2 -10.15 27.26 17.64
CA ARG A 2 -8.99 26.38 17.34
C ARG A 2 -9.32 24.87 17.29
N THR A 3 -10.14 24.37 18.22
CA THR A 3 -10.53 22.95 18.27
C THR A 3 -11.37 22.52 17.06
N LEU A 4 -12.26 23.40 16.59
CA LEU A 4 -13.07 23.15 15.39
C LEU A 4 -12.20 23.14 14.13
N LEU A 5 -11.20 24.00 14.06
CA LEU A 5 -10.22 24.01 12.97
C LEU A 5 -9.40 22.72 12.94
N ILE A 6 -8.95 22.22 14.09
CA ILE A 6 -8.20 20.96 14.19
C ILE A 6 -9.08 19.78 13.76
N LEU A 7 -10.32 19.70 14.25
CA LEU A 7 -11.27 18.64 13.87
C LEU A 7 -11.60 18.68 12.37
N ALA A 8 -11.80 19.86 11.80
CA ALA A 8 -12.02 20.04 10.37
C ALA A 8 -10.80 19.60 9.55
N LEU A 9 -9.58 19.92 10.02
CA LEU A 9 -8.33 19.51 9.38
C LEU A 9 -8.15 17.98 9.41
N VAL A 10 -8.40 17.33 10.55
CA VAL A 10 -8.30 15.87 10.70
C VAL A 10 -9.33 15.16 9.82
N ALA A 11 -10.58 15.66 9.79
CA ALA A 11 -11.61 15.13 8.92
C ALA A 11 -11.22 15.26 7.44
N PHE A 12 -10.66 16.40 7.04
CA PHE A 12 -10.21 16.63 5.66
C PHE A 12 -9.05 15.70 5.26
N ILE A 13 -8.07 15.50 6.15
CA ILE A 13 -6.95 14.58 5.91
C ILE A 13 -7.44 13.12 5.79
N GLY A 14 -8.42 12.71 6.60
CA GLY A 14 -8.98 11.36 6.56
C GLY A 14 -9.67 11.02 5.24
N VAL A 15 -10.26 12.02 4.56
CA VAL A 15 -10.87 11.83 3.23
C VAL A 15 -9.82 11.75 2.11
N ALA A 16 -8.64 12.32 2.30
CA ALA A 16 -7.61 12.39 1.27
C ALA A 16 -6.86 11.07 1.03
N VAL A 17 -6.94 10.10 1.95
CA VAL A 17 -6.16 8.86 1.89
C VAL A 17 -7.08 7.66 1.71
N GLU A 18 -7.48 7.40 0.47
CA GLU A 18 -8.21 6.19 0.12
C GLU A 18 -7.30 5.17 -0.56
N GLY A 19 -7.21 3.97 0.02
CA GLY A 19 -6.53 2.85 -0.64
C GLY A 19 -7.27 2.39 -1.91
N LYS A 20 -6.51 1.88 -2.88
CA LYS A 20 -6.94 1.60 -4.25
C LYS A 20 -6.61 0.17 -4.65
N LYS A 21 -7.40 -0.40 -5.57
CA LYS A 21 -7.01 -1.60 -6.33
C LYS A 21 -6.51 -1.20 -7.71
N PHE A 22 -5.28 -1.58 -8.04
CA PHE A 22 -4.71 -1.30 -9.35
C PHE A 22 -5.16 -2.31 -10.39
N SER A 23 -5.25 -1.89 -11.65
CA SER A 23 -5.09 -2.81 -12.77
C SER A 23 -3.60 -3.05 -13.02
N GLN A 24 -3.26 -4.20 -13.61
CA GLN A 24 -1.87 -4.57 -13.88
C GLN A 24 -1.09 -3.47 -14.64
N CYS A 25 -1.64 -2.94 -15.73
CA CYS A 25 -0.99 -1.87 -16.50
C CYS A 25 -0.86 -0.55 -15.72
N ALA A 26 -1.82 -0.22 -14.87
CA ALA A 26 -1.73 0.98 -14.02
C ALA A 26 -0.62 0.81 -12.97
N LEU A 27 -0.48 -0.38 -12.41
CA LEU A 27 0.58 -0.71 -11.48
C LEU A 27 1.96 -0.65 -12.15
N VAL A 28 2.13 -1.23 -13.34
CA VAL A 28 3.38 -1.16 -14.11
C VAL A 28 3.82 0.29 -14.30
N LYS A 29 2.89 1.18 -14.69
CA LYS A 29 3.17 2.61 -14.87
C LYS A 29 3.64 3.26 -13.57
N GLU A 30 3.01 2.93 -12.45
CA GLU A 30 3.39 3.48 -11.15
C GLU A 30 4.77 2.96 -10.70
N LEU A 31 5.03 1.66 -10.84
CA LEU A 31 6.33 1.06 -10.50
C LEU A 31 7.48 1.67 -11.33
N LEU A 32 7.27 1.89 -12.63
CA LEU A 32 8.24 2.58 -13.49
C LEU A 32 8.51 4.01 -13.02
N LYS A 33 7.45 4.74 -12.62
CA LYS A 33 7.56 6.10 -12.10
C LYS A 33 8.36 6.16 -10.80
N HIS A 34 8.30 5.11 -9.97
CA HIS A 34 9.07 4.97 -8.73
C HIS A 34 10.45 4.30 -8.93
N GLY A 35 10.91 4.15 -10.18
CA GLY A 35 12.28 3.73 -10.48
C GLY A 35 12.52 2.22 -10.50
N ILE A 36 11.48 1.39 -10.47
CA ILE A 36 11.64 -0.05 -10.67
C ILE A 36 12.10 -0.30 -12.11
N PRO A 37 13.22 -1.00 -12.33
CA PRO A 37 13.78 -1.17 -13.65
C PRO A 37 12.95 -2.17 -14.46
N LYS A 38 12.85 -1.94 -15.78
CA LYS A 38 11.98 -2.73 -16.67
C LYS A 38 12.28 -4.24 -16.66
N ASN A 39 13.54 -4.61 -16.47
CA ASN A 39 13.98 -6.01 -16.40
C ASN A 39 13.47 -6.76 -15.15
N GLU A 40 13.12 -6.05 -14.08
CA GLU A 40 12.55 -6.65 -12.86
C GLU A 40 11.02 -6.60 -12.82
N MET A 41 10.39 -5.90 -13.76
CA MET A 41 8.95 -5.62 -13.74
C MET A 41 8.10 -6.88 -13.65
N ALA A 42 8.48 -7.94 -14.37
CA ALA A 42 7.75 -9.21 -14.33
C ALA A 42 7.75 -9.83 -12.92
N ASN A 43 8.88 -9.76 -12.21
CA ASN A 43 9.00 -10.27 -10.85
C ASN A 43 8.11 -9.47 -9.89
N TRP A 44 8.14 -8.14 -9.99
CA TRP A 44 7.32 -7.27 -9.15
C TRP A 44 5.82 -7.46 -9.38
N ILE A 45 5.40 -7.59 -10.64
CA ILE A 45 3.98 -7.84 -10.96
C ILE A 45 3.53 -9.20 -10.44
N CYS A 46 4.32 -10.25 -10.65
CA CYS A 46 4.02 -11.59 -10.15
C CYS A 46 3.89 -11.60 -8.61
N LEU A 47 4.84 -10.95 -7.91
CA LEU A 47 4.83 -10.83 -6.46
C LEU A 47 3.56 -10.11 -5.98
N ILE A 48 3.28 -8.91 -6.49
CA ILE A 48 2.14 -8.12 -6.02
C ILE A 48 0.80 -8.80 -6.34
N GLU A 49 0.71 -9.52 -7.46
CA GLU A 49 -0.47 -10.29 -7.82
C GLU A 49 -0.80 -11.36 -6.78
N HIS A 50 0.20 -12.16 -6.39
CA HIS A 50 0.01 -13.27 -5.46
C HIS A 50 -0.12 -12.82 -4.01
N GLU A 51 0.57 -11.74 -3.63
CA GLU A 51 0.57 -11.23 -2.27
C GLU A 51 -0.70 -10.44 -1.93
N SER A 52 -1.16 -9.55 -2.84
CA SER A 52 -2.24 -8.61 -2.52
C SER A 52 -3.35 -8.55 -3.58
N GLY A 53 -3.20 -9.23 -4.71
CA GLY A 53 -4.11 -9.09 -5.85
C GLY A 53 -4.22 -7.63 -6.32
N TYR A 54 -3.11 -6.89 -6.28
CA TYR A 54 -3.01 -5.47 -6.62
C TYR A 54 -3.79 -4.50 -5.71
N ASN A 55 -4.22 -4.94 -4.51
CA ASN A 55 -5.02 -4.14 -3.59
C ASN A 55 -4.16 -3.47 -2.51
N THR A 56 -4.09 -2.14 -2.48
CA THR A 56 -3.32 -1.42 -1.45
C THR A 56 -3.97 -1.48 -0.06
N LYS A 57 -5.20 -1.97 0.06
CA LYS A 57 -5.87 -2.24 1.35
C LYS A 57 -5.77 -3.71 1.79
N ALA A 58 -5.02 -4.54 1.07
CA ALA A 58 -4.86 -5.95 1.44
C ALA A 58 -4.24 -6.10 2.84
N THR A 59 -4.79 -7.02 3.62
CA THR A 59 -4.26 -7.40 4.92
C THR A 59 -4.28 -8.91 5.05
N HIS A 60 -3.22 -9.47 5.63
CA HIS A 60 -3.11 -10.90 5.91
C HIS A 60 -2.69 -11.10 7.36
N ARG A 61 -3.32 -12.03 8.07
CA ARG A 61 -2.98 -12.38 9.45
C ARG A 61 -2.28 -13.73 9.46
N ASN A 62 -1.02 -13.72 9.87
CA ASN A 62 -0.19 -14.91 9.97
C ASN A 62 -0.52 -15.75 11.20
N THR A 63 -0.10 -17.02 11.19
CA THR A 63 -0.33 -17.98 12.28
C THR A 63 0.31 -17.54 13.60
N ASP A 64 1.44 -16.82 13.54
CA ASP A 64 2.13 -16.26 14.70
C ASP A 64 1.46 -14.99 15.25
N GLY A 65 0.38 -14.53 14.62
CA GLY A 65 -0.38 -13.34 15.01
C GLY A 65 0.09 -12.04 14.39
N SER A 66 1.22 -12.05 13.65
CA SER A 66 1.67 -10.88 12.88
C SER A 66 0.69 -10.56 11.74
N ILE A 67 0.75 -9.31 11.26
CA ILE A 67 -0.12 -8.84 10.19
C ILE A 67 0.72 -8.19 9.10
N ASP A 68 0.45 -8.59 7.87
CA ASP A 68 1.03 -8.03 6.65
C ASP A 68 0.08 -7.03 6.03
N TYR A 69 0.64 -5.93 5.49
CA TYR A 69 -0.14 -4.79 5.04
C TYR A 69 0.19 -4.35 3.62
N GLY A 70 -0.87 -3.98 2.91
CA GLY A 70 -0.81 -3.20 1.70
C GLY A 70 -0.34 -3.97 0.47
N LEU A 71 0.10 -3.22 -0.53
CA LEU A 71 0.38 -3.74 -1.88
C LEU A 71 1.49 -4.80 -1.90
N PHE A 72 2.46 -4.67 -1.00
CA PHE A 72 3.64 -5.53 -0.92
C PHE A 72 3.62 -6.47 0.30
N GLN A 73 2.50 -6.54 1.03
CA GLN A 73 2.36 -7.36 2.24
C GLN A 73 3.53 -7.17 3.21
N VAL A 74 3.80 -5.91 3.57
CA VAL A 74 4.87 -5.57 4.50
C VAL A 74 4.45 -5.95 5.92
N ILE A 75 5.24 -6.82 6.56
CA ILE A 75 5.01 -7.29 7.93
C ILE A 75 5.18 -6.17 8.96
N ASN A 76 4.26 -6.10 9.93
CA ASN A 76 4.30 -5.06 10.97
C ASN A 76 5.51 -5.13 11.90
N MET A 77 6.14 -6.30 12.03
CA MET A 77 7.12 -6.56 13.08
C MET A 77 8.51 -6.01 12.73
N PHE A 78 8.82 -5.84 11.44
CA PHE A 78 10.18 -5.53 10.99
C PHE A 78 10.35 -4.22 10.23
N ARG A 79 9.29 -3.60 9.69
CA ARG A 79 9.46 -2.55 8.66
C ARG A 79 8.90 -1.15 8.98
N PHE A 80 8.13 -0.96 10.05
CA PHE A 80 7.61 0.38 10.39
C PHE A 80 8.60 1.28 11.16
N TYR A 81 9.82 0.80 11.44
CA TYR A 81 10.86 1.50 12.21
C TYR A 81 12.05 2.04 11.38
N LEU A 82 11.95 2.03 10.04
CA LEU A 82 12.92 2.68 9.16
C LEU A 82 12.29 3.88 8.44
#